data_AF-A0A6N2BN30-F1
#
_entry.id   AF-A0A6N2BN30-F1
#
_cell.length_a   1.000
_cell.length_b   1.000
_cell.length_c   1.000
_cell.angle_alpha   90.00
_cell.angle_beta   90.00
_cell.angle_gamma   90.00
#
_symmetry.space_group_name_H-M   'P 1'
#
loop_
_entity.id
_entity.type
_entity.pdbx_description
1 polymer ?
#
loop_
_entity_poly.entity_id
_entity_poly.type
_entity_poly.pdbx_seq_one_letter_code
_entity_poly.pdbx_strand_id
1 'polypeptide(L)'
;MAQLLILLLLFIIPYNIHGCEPSFDIHNDLPQNTPQLEFHCASGDNDLGYHYPAIGSDYHWSFCATPSTLFFCHFWWNGKDLSFDVFNTVFGCVTDGHVPDYVVNCHWQVKADGINLGYFDNDVNQIIYTKYRDW
;
A
#
# COMPACT_ATOMS: atom_id res chain seq x y z
N MET A 1 31.11 -30.99 36.77
CA MET A 1 31.57 -29.90 35.89
C MET A 1 30.50 -29.62 34.85
N ALA A 2 29.41 -28.97 35.25
CA ALA A 2 28.23 -28.75 34.41
C ALA A 2 27.73 -27.32 34.64
N GLN A 3 28.52 -26.34 34.19
CA GLN A 3 28.17 -24.91 34.25
C GLN A 3 28.76 -24.16 33.05
N LEU A 4 28.64 -24.72 31.84
CA LEU A 4 29.07 -24.04 30.62
C LEU A 4 28.15 -24.28 29.42
N LEU A 5 26.84 -24.41 29.65
CA LEU A 5 25.84 -24.53 28.57
C LEU A 5 24.73 -23.48 28.64
N ILE A 6 24.68 -22.63 29.68
CA ILE A 6 23.61 -21.64 29.85
C ILE A 6 23.87 -20.33 29.07
N LEU A 7 25.12 -20.07 28.64
CA LEU A 7 25.48 -18.84 27.91
C LEU A 7 25.12 -18.84 26.41
N LEU A 8 24.77 -19.99 25.82
CA LEU A 8 24.40 -20.08 24.39
C LEU A 8 22.91 -19.84 24.12
N LEU A 9 22.07 -19.80 25.14
CA LEU A 9 20.62 -19.58 25.00
C LEU A 9 20.23 -18.10 24.82
N LEU A 10 21.16 -17.17 25.01
CA LEU A 10 20.90 -15.73 24.79
C LEU A 10 20.94 -15.30 23.32
N PHE A 11 21.39 -16.18 22.41
CA PHE A 11 21.46 -15.89 20.96
C PHE A 11 20.25 -16.43 20.16
N ILE A 12 19.27 -17.05 20.82
CA ILE A 12 18.07 -17.63 20.17
C ILE A 12 16.80 -16.90 20.59
N ILE A 13 16.89 -15.64 21.02
CA ILE A 13 15.71 -14.79 20.95
C ILE A 13 15.55 -14.52 19.45
N PRO A 14 14.49 -15.01 18.78
CA PRO A 14 14.18 -14.49 17.46
C PRO A 14 14.04 -12.99 17.67
N TYR A 15 14.92 -12.21 17.06
CA TYR A 15 14.64 -10.79 16.90
C TYR A 15 13.28 -10.78 16.21
N ASN A 16 12.23 -10.47 16.96
CA ASN A 16 10.96 -10.07 16.39
C ASN A 16 11.30 -8.78 15.66
N ILE A 17 11.76 -8.88 14.42
CA ILE A 17 11.96 -7.75 13.53
C ILE A 17 10.54 -7.33 13.15
N HIS A 18 9.91 -6.59 14.05
CA HIS A 18 8.56 -6.05 13.92
C HIS A 18 8.59 -4.79 13.03
N GLY A 19 9.30 -4.83 11.90
CA GLY A 19 9.77 -3.60 11.27
C GLY A 19 10.08 -3.67 9.78
N CYS A 20 9.30 -4.40 9.00
CA CYS A 20 9.29 -4.26 7.55
C CYS A 20 7.89 -4.52 7.02
N GLU A 21 6.93 -3.68 7.40
CA GLU A 21 5.56 -3.79 6.88
C GLU A 21 5.08 -2.46 6.31
N PRO A 22 5.65 -1.97 5.19
CA PRO A 22 4.89 -1.09 4.33
C PRO A 22 3.55 -1.71 3.96
N SER A 23 2.56 -0.86 3.77
CA SER A 23 1.24 -1.26 3.31
C SER A 23 0.71 -0.27 2.30
N PHE A 24 -0.22 -0.73 1.48
CA PHE A 24 -1.09 0.16 0.74
C PHE A 24 -2.54 -0.23 0.93
N ASP A 25 -3.38 0.79 0.99
CA ASP A 25 -4.83 0.71 1.10
C ASP A 25 -5.43 1.30 -0.17
N ILE A 26 -6.36 0.59 -0.81
CA ILE A 26 -7.12 1.07 -1.96
C ILE A 26 -8.55 1.29 -1.52
N HIS A 27 -8.93 2.55 -1.36
CA HIS A 27 -10.25 2.99 -0.96
C HIS A 27 -11.12 3.30 -2.17
N ASN A 28 -12.28 2.66 -2.26
CA ASN A 28 -13.27 2.92 -3.32
C ASN A 28 -14.19 4.11 -2.94
N ASP A 29 -13.82 5.34 -3.30
CA ASP A 29 -14.62 6.57 -3.12
C ASP A 29 -15.39 6.95 -4.41
N LEU A 30 -15.94 5.95 -5.10
CA LEU A 30 -16.73 6.17 -6.30
C LEU A 30 -18.18 6.53 -5.96
N PRO A 31 -18.90 7.28 -6.83
CA PRO A 31 -20.29 7.61 -6.59
C PRO A 31 -21.18 6.36 -6.53
N GLN A 32 -22.21 6.42 -5.68
CA GLN A 32 -23.25 5.39 -5.64
C GLN A 32 -23.94 5.22 -7.00
N ASN A 33 -24.47 4.03 -7.26
CA ASN A 33 -25.15 3.66 -8.51
C ASN A 33 -24.26 3.78 -9.77
N THR A 34 -22.96 3.52 -9.62
CA THR A 34 -22.01 3.42 -10.74
C THR A 34 -21.54 1.97 -10.93
N PRO A 35 -20.90 1.63 -12.06
CA PRO A 35 -20.30 0.29 -12.23
C PRO A 35 -19.33 -0.07 -11.11
N GLN A 36 -19.18 -1.36 -10.84
CA GLN A 36 -18.22 -1.85 -9.85
C GLN A 36 -16.79 -1.50 -10.27
N LEU A 37 -15.98 -1.05 -9.31
CA LEU A 37 -14.53 -0.93 -9.51
C LEU A 37 -13.94 -2.32 -9.61
N GLU A 38 -13.10 -2.52 -10.61
CA GLU A 38 -12.23 -3.67 -10.74
C GLU A 38 -10.78 -3.19 -10.70
N PHE A 39 -9.92 -3.90 -10.00
CA PHE A 39 -8.48 -3.68 -10.13
C PHE A 39 -7.68 -4.97 -9.94
N HIS A 40 -6.47 -4.99 -10.49
CA HIS A 40 -5.51 -6.08 -10.35
C HIS A 40 -4.18 -5.51 -9.90
N CYS A 41 -3.50 -6.15 -8.95
CA CYS A 41 -2.20 -5.68 -8.46
C CYS A 41 -1.16 -6.80 -8.46
N ALA A 42 0.10 -6.47 -8.77
CA ALA A 42 1.20 -7.43 -8.73
C ALA A 42 2.57 -6.78 -8.51
N SER A 43 3.53 -7.60 -8.07
CA SER A 43 4.95 -7.27 -7.87
C SER A 43 5.82 -8.48 -8.25
N GLY A 44 6.45 -8.47 -9.43
CA GLY A 44 7.29 -9.60 -9.87
C GLY A 44 6.48 -10.90 -9.89
N ASP A 45 6.90 -11.90 -9.10
CA ASP A 45 6.21 -13.19 -8.97
C ASP A 45 5.04 -13.17 -7.96
N ASN A 46 4.80 -12.04 -7.28
CA ASN A 46 3.72 -11.89 -6.32
C ASN A 46 2.49 -11.25 -6.98
N ASP A 47 1.59 -12.09 -7.46
CA ASP A 47 0.30 -11.69 -8.01
C ASP A 47 -0.75 -11.61 -6.88
N LEU A 48 -1.31 -10.43 -6.63
CA LEU A 48 -2.36 -10.23 -5.61
C LEU A 48 -3.76 -10.55 -6.15
N GLY A 49 -3.90 -10.69 -7.47
CA GLY A 49 -5.12 -11.05 -8.15
C GLY A 49 -6.05 -9.86 -8.40
N TYR A 50 -7.26 -10.21 -8.86
CA TYR A 50 -8.33 -9.26 -9.16
C TYR A 50 -9.18 -8.98 -7.91
N HIS A 51 -9.56 -7.72 -7.74
CA HIS A 51 -10.32 -7.23 -6.61
C HIS A 51 -11.48 -6.34 -7.05
N TYR A 52 -12.56 -6.39 -6.26
CA TYR A 52 -13.85 -5.78 -6.58
C TYR A 52 -14.49 -5.12 -5.34
N PRO A 53 -13.80 -4.16 -4.68
CA PRO A 53 -14.28 -3.59 -3.42
C PRO A 53 -15.63 -2.90 -3.60
N ALA A 54 -16.51 -3.04 -2.61
CA ALA A 54 -17.73 -2.27 -2.55
C ALA A 54 -17.41 -0.77 -2.41
N ILE A 55 -18.34 0.08 -2.84
CA ILE A 55 -18.20 1.53 -2.65
C ILE A 55 -18.12 1.83 -1.15
N GLY A 56 -17.13 2.63 -0.76
CA GLY A 56 -16.83 3.00 0.62
C GLY A 56 -16.02 1.96 1.40
N SER A 57 -15.55 0.89 0.74
CA SER A 57 -14.69 -0.13 1.36
C SER A 57 -13.25 -0.06 0.86
N ASP A 58 -12.36 -0.64 1.66
CA ASP A 58 -10.92 -0.67 1.45
C ASP A 58 -10.44 -2.08 1.10
N TYR A 59 -9.44 -2.16 0.22
CA TYR A 59 -8.56 -3.31 0.11
C TYR A 59 -7.21 -2.97 0.76
N HIS A 60 -6.77 -3.79 1.70
CA HIS A 60 -5.52 -3.61 2.42
C HIS A 60 -4.51 -4.69 2.04
N TRP A 61 -3.26 -4.30 1.80
CA TRP A 61 -2.15 -5.21 1.60
C TRP A 61 -0.90 -4.71 2.31
N SER A 62 -0.28 -5.55 3.14
CA SER A 62 1.01 -5.30 3.79
C SER A 62 2.07 -6.29 3.32
N PHE A 63 3.33 -5.85 3.30
CA PHE A 63 4.44 -6.62 2.75
C PHE A 63 5.79 -6.13 3.28
N CYS A 64 6.82 -6.97 3.14
CA CYS A 64 8.20 -6.56 3.37
C CYS A 64 8.79 -5.96 2.09
N ALA A 65 9.27 -4.72 2.17
CA ALA A 65 9.86 -4.02 1.05
C ALA A 65 11.40 -4.04 1.08
N THR A 66 11.98 -4.23 -0.09
CA THR A 66 13.39 -3.93 -0.39
C THR A 66 13.44 -2.72 -1.33
N PRO A 67 14.60 -2.08 -1.54
CA PRO A 67 14.72 -0.98 -2.50
C PRO A 67 14.30 -1.30 -3.94
N SER A 68 14.22 -2.58 -4.30
CA SER A 68 13.73 -3.05 -5.61
C SER A 68 12.27 -3.52 -5.60
N THR A 69 11.58 -3.50 -4.44
CA THR A 69 10.18 -3.89 -4.34
C THR A 69 9.30 -2.84 -5.01
N LEU A 70 8.41 -3.29 -5.89
CA LEU A 70 7.47 -2.45 -6.61
C LEU A 70 6.16 -3.20 -6.77
N PHE A 71 5.05 -2.56 -6.42
CA PHE A 71 3.70 -3.03 -6.75
C PHE A 71 3.07 -2.06 -7.74
N PHE A 72 2.57 -2.59 -8.86
CA PHE A 72 1.68 -1.87 -9.75
C PHE A 72 0.25 -2.35 -9.54
N CYS A 73 -0.70 -1.48 -9.86
CA CYS A 73 -2.10 -1.85 -9.99
C CYS A 73 -2.68 -1.31 -11.30
N HIS A 74 -3.57 -2.10 -11.89
CA HIS A 74 -4.38 -1.75 -13.05
C HIS A 74 -5.83 -1.60 -12.58
N PHE A 75 -6.41 -0.42 -12.78
CA PHE A 75 -7.77 -0.09 -12.39
C PHE A 75 -8.68 0.04 -13.62
N TRP A 76 -9.89 -0.51 -13.51
CA TRP A 76 -10.96 -0.40 -14.49
C TRP A 76 -12.25 0.08 -13.84
N TRP A 77 -12.85 1.12 -14.41
CA TRP A 77 -14.14 1.59 -13.95
C TRP A 77 -14.87 2.40 -15.02
N ASN A 78 -16.10 2.01 -15.36
CA ASN A 78 -16.98 2.78 -16.25
C ASN A 78 -16.33 3.18 -17.60
N GLY A 79 -15.63 2.23 -18.23
CA GLY A 79 -14.90 2.45 -19.49
C GLY A 79 -13.57 3.21 -19.34
N LYS A 80 -13.15 3.51 -18.12
CA LYS A 80 -11.82 4.06 -17.80
C LYS A 80 -10.86 2.92 -17.48
N ASP A 81 -9.60 3.13 -17.81
CA ASP A 81 -8.53 2.14 -17.75
C ASP A 81 -7.23 2.88 -17.42
N LEU A 82 -6.66 2.58 -16.24
CA LEU A 82 -5.47 3.26 -15.74
C LEU A 82 -4.56 2.29 -15.00
N SER A 83 -3.26 2.28 -15.33
CA SER A 83 -2.23 1.48 -14.66
C SER A 83 -1.10 2.36 -14.15
N PHE A 84 -0.64 2.11 -12.93
CA PHE A 84 0.52 2.78 -12.33
C PHE A 84 1.06 2.01 -11.12
N ASP A 85 2.27 2.38 -10.68
CA ASP A 85 2.88 1.87 -9.46
C ASP A 85 2.16 2.41 -8.23
N VAL A 86 1.59 1.54 -7.40
CA VAL A 86 1.02 1.90 -6.09
C VAL A 86 2.07 1.91 -4.97
N PHE A 87 3.25 1.35 -5.25
CA PHE A 87 4.44 1.40 -4.41
C PHE A 87 5.68 1.19 -5.26
N ASN A 88 6.69 2.08 -5.19
CA ASN A 88 7.97 1.87 -5.87
C ASN A 88 9.20 2.40 -5.12
N THR A 89 9.04 2.80 -3.84
CA THR A 89 10.16 3.27 -3.02
C THR A 89 9.92 3.03 -1.55
N VAL A 90 10.97 2.64 -0.82
CA VAL A 90 10.95 2.48 0.65
C VAL A 90 11.03 3.81 1.41
N PHE A 91 11.25 4.93 0.71
CA PHE A 91 11.34 6.26 1.30
C PHE A 91 9.99 6.99 1.32
N GLY A 92 8.90 6.31 0.99
CA GLY A 92 7.55 6.86 0.90
C GLY A 92 6.64 5.84 0.23
N CYS A 93 5.85 6.32 -0.74
CA CYS A 93 4.98 5.46 -1.55
C CYS A 93 5.49 5.30 -2.97
N VAL A 94 5.62 6.43 -3.68
CA VAL A 94 6.07 6.48 -5.06
C VAL A 94 7.01 7.66 -5.26
N THR A 95 7.98 7.54 -6.17
CA THR A 95 9.02 8.57 -6.39
C THR A 95 8.49 9.89 -6.95
N ASP A 96 7.33 9.87 -7.61
CA ASP A 96 6.71 11.01 -8.29
C ASP A 96 5.37 11.43 -7.63
N GLY A 97 5.07 10.90 -6.44
CA GLY A 97 3.92 11.29 -5.63
C GLY A 97 4.29 12.33 -4.57
N HIS A 98 3.27 13.00 -4.04
CA HIS A 98 3.44 13.99 -2.98
C HIS A 98 3.01 13.41 -1.62
N VAL A 99 3.98 12.88 -0.88
CA VAL A 99 3.85 12.45 0.51
C VAL A 99 5.11 12.83 1.30
N PRO A 100 5.05 12.98 2.63
CA PRO A 100 6.23 13.12 3.46
C PRO A 100 7.19 11.93 3.31
N ASP A 101 8.48 12.18 3.57
CA ASP A 101 9.48 11.12 3.59
C ASP A 101 9.14 10.05 4.64
N TYR A 102 9.44 8.81 4.31
CA TYR A 102 9.28 7.63 5.17
C TYR A 102 7.84 7.28 5.55
N VAL A 103 6.83 7.75 4.79
CA VAL A 103 5.47 7.20 4.87
C VAL A 103 5.52 5.73 4.49
N VAL A 104 5.04 4.86 5.38
CA VAL A 104 4.99 3.40 5.17
C VAL A 104 3.60 2.87 4.85
N ASN A 105 2.55 3.66 5.08
CA ASN A 105 1.15 3.32 4.82
C ASN A 105 0.58 4.22 3.71
N CYS A 106 0.52 3.70 2.50
CA CYS A 106 0.10 4.43 1.31
C CYS A 106 -1.40 4.34 1.09
N HIS A 107 -2.10 5.47 1.13
CA HIS A 107 -3.56 5.50 0.95
C HIS A 107 -3.90 5.92 -0.47
N TRP A 108 -4.49 5.02 -1.25
CA TRP A 108 -4.94 5.28 -2.61
C TRP A 108 -6.46 5.44 -2.61
N GLN A 109 -6.95 6.61 -2.98
CA GLN A 109 -8.38 6.88 -3.08
C GLN A 109 -8.80 6.94 -4.54
N VAL A 110 -9.64 6.00 -4.95
CA VAL A 110 -10.19 5.88 -6.31
C VAL A 110 -11.46 6.72 -6.41
N LYS A 111 -11.46 7.72 -7.31
CA LYS A 111 -12.57 8.67 -7.49
C LYS A 111 -13.01 8.75 -8.95
N ALA A 112 -14.18 9.35 -9.17
CA ALA A 112 -14.74 9.48 -10.52
C ALA A 112 -13.86 10.29 -11.47
N ASP A 113 -13.11 11.25 -10.93
CA ASP A 113 -12.24 12.16 -11.67
C ASP A 113 -10.79 11.67 -11.75
N GLY A 114 -10.38 10.66 -10.98
CA GLY A 114 -9.03 10.09 -11.02
C GLY A 114 -8.64 9.44 -9.70
N ILE A 115 -7.33 9.31 -9.47
CA ILE A 115 -6.77 8.66 -8.29
C ILE A 115 -5.98 9.67 -7.44
N ASN A 116 -6.22 9.64 -6.13
CA ASN A 116 -5.49 10.44 -5.15
C ASN A 116 -4.54 9.55 -4.35
N LEU A 117 -3.38 10.10 -4.00
CA LEU A 117 -2.44 9.55 -3.03
C LEU A 117 -2.59 10.30 -1.71
N GLY A 118 -2.61 9.58 -0.59
CA GLY A 118 -2.70 10.16 0.73
C GLY A 118 -1.78 9.50 1.75
N TYR A 119 -1.58 10.25 2.84
CA TYR A 119 -0.84 9.84 4.02
C TYR A 119 -1.60 10.29 5.26
N PHE A 120 -1.42 9.57 6.38
CA PHE A 120 -2.00 9.97 7.66
C PHE A 120 -1.17 11.10 8.26
N ASP A 121 -1.81 12.23 8.52
CA ASP A 121 -1.20 13.38 9.17
C ASP A 121 -1.58 13.40 10.64
N ASN A 122 -0.58 13.37 11.52
CA ASN A 122 -0.77 13.28 12.97
C ASN A 122 -1.21 14.61 13.59
N ASP A 123 -0.91 15.75 12.97
CA ASP A 123 -1.27 17.05 13.52
C ASP A 123 -2.78 17.31 13.37
N VAL A 124 -3.35 16.83 12.26
CA VAL A 124 -4.79 16.93 11.98
C VAL A 124 -5.57 15.64 12.24
N ASN A 125 -4.88 14.54 12.57
CA ASN A 125 -5.46 13.23 12.86
C ASN A 125 -6.41 12.71 11.76
N GLN A 126 -5.98 12.82 10.51
CA GLN A 126 -6.74 12.41 9.32
C GLN A 126 -5.81 12.10 8.14
N ILE A 127 -6.34 11.43 7.11
CA ILE A 127 -5.61 11.22 5.86
C ILE A 127 -5.75 12.48 5.00
N ILE A 128 -4.62 13.02 4.56
CA ILE A 128 -4.56 14.13 3.60
C ILE A 128 -4.35 13.54 2.21
N TYR A 129 -5.27 13.83 1.29
CA TYR A 129 -5.22 13.34 -0.09
C TYR A 129 -4.79 14.45 -1.05
N THR A 130 -3.90 14.09 -1.98
CA THR A 130 -3.53 14.92 -3.14
C THR A 130 -3.80 14.14 -4.42
N LYS A 131 -4.32 14.82 -5.45
CA LYS A 131 -4.52 14.23 -6.78
C LYS A 131 -3.19 13.73 -7.33
N TYR A 132 -3.15 12.46 -7.74
CA TYR A 132 -1.96 11.82 -8.27
C TYR A 132 -2.06 11.53 -9.76
N ARG A 133 -3.22 11.04 -10.24
CA ARG A 133 -3.49 10.75 -11.65
C ARG A 133 -4.92 11.08 -12.02
N ASP A 134 -5.12 11.52 -13.25
CA ASP A 134 -6.41 11.44 -13.93
C ASP A 134 -6.57 10.04 -14.56
N TRP A 135 -7.80 9.65 -14.87
CA TRP A 135 -8.10 8.38 -15.57
C TRP A 135 -7.51 8.31 -16.97
#